data_AF-A0A7Y5LSK8-F1
#
_entry.id   AF-A0A7Y5LSK8-F1
#
_cell.length_a   1.000
_cell.length_b   1.000
_cell.length_c   1.000
_cell.angle_alpha   90.00
_cell.angle_beta   90.00
_cell.angle_gamma   90.00
#
_symmetry.space_group_name_H-M   'P 1'
#
loop_
_entity.id
_entity.type
_entity.pdbx_description
1 polymer ?
#
loop_
_entity_poly.entity_id
_entity_poly.type
_entity_poly.pdbx_seq_one_letter_code
_entity_poly.pdbx_strand_id
1 'polypeptide(L)'
;MENYFHSFGRGVGHIEVICGSMFSGKSEELIRRLRRAMMEKRRVQAFKPVIDNRYGGTDEIISHSALRLQAHVVRNTEELLRRLEDRTEVLGIDEVQFFDSGVVDVCARLANMGRRVIVAGLDQDYSGTPFDPMPHLMAIAEVVDKLLAVCSRCGAPANHTQRLVASDERVLVGAADSYEPRCRRCFEPDLARQMPMPLSGDERVTDRVHVDAPKAGNPPLRRES
;
A
#
# COMPACT_ATOMS: atom_id res chain seq x y z
N MET A 1 -19.52 -17.58 -11.54
CA MET A 1 -20.43 -17.76 -10.38
C MET A 1 -19.52 -17.48 -9.19
N GLU A 2 -19.40 -16.26 -8.71
CA GLU A 2 -20.33 -15.60 -7.78
C GLU A 2 -20.32 -14.09 -7.98
N ASN A 3 -21.47 -13.53 -8.37
CA ASN A 3 -21.76 -12.11 -8.20
C ASN A 3 -22.66 -12.00 -6.97
N TYR A 4 -22.08 -11.93 -5.77
CA TYR A 4 -22.80 -11.37 -4.63
C TYR A 4 -22.86 -9.86 -4.86
N PHE A 5 -23.80 -9.43 -5.71
CA PHE A 5 -24.28 -8.06 -5.64
C PHE A 5 -24.94 -7.91 -4.27
N HIS A 6 -24.17 -7.44 -3.28
CA HIS A 6 -24.74 -6.95 -2.04
C HIS A 6 -25.56 -5.70 -2.39
N SER A 7 -26.81 -5.92 -2.81
CA SER A 7 -27.81 -4.88 -2.93
C SER A 7 -28.28 -4.55 -1.52
N PHE A 8 -27.49 -3.73 -0.81
CA PHE A 8 -27.96 -3.06 0.39
C PHE A 8 -29.21 -2.25 0.01
N GLY A 9 -30.32 -2.43 0.72
CA GLY A 9 -31.60 -1.80 0.39
C GLY A 9 -31.45 -0.28 0.21
N ARG A 10 -32.30 0.35 -0.62
CA ARG A 10 -32.22 1.80 -0.86
C ARG A 10 -32.23 2.57 0.46
N GLY A 11 -31.19 3.37 0.69
CA GLY A 11 -31.07 4.24 1.86
C GLY A 11 -30.38 3.61 3.08
N VAL A 12 -29.99 2.33 3.02
CA VAL A 12 -29.17 1.70 4.06
C VAL A 12 -27.69 2.03 3.79
N GLY A 13 -27.03 2.65 4.77
CA GLY A 13 -25.60 2.88 4.72
C GLY A 13 -24.83 1.65 5.19
N HIS A 14 -23.57 1.56 4.79
CA HIS A 14 -22.74 0.38 5.06
C HIS A 14 -21.26 0.74 4.92
N ILE A 15 -20.42 -0.10 5.49
CA ILE A 15 -18.97 -0.02 5.48
C ILE A 15 -18.40 -1.17 4.63
N GLU A 16 -17.50 -0.82 3.73
CA GLU A 16 -16.71 -1.75 2.94
C GLU A 16 -15.23 -1.57 3.30
N VAL A 17 -14.58 -2.64 3.73
CA VAL A 17 -13.15 -2.66 4.03
C VAL A 17 -12.40 -3.40 2.93
N ILE A 18 -11.41 -2.75 2.34
CA ILE A 18 -10.48 -3.33 1.38
C ILE A 18 -9.12 -3.44 2.07
N CYS A 19 -8.69 -4.65 2.39
CA CYS A 19 -7.46 -4.88 3.16
C CYS A 19 -6.49 -5.84 2.48
N GLY A 20 -5.28 -5.97 3.04
CA GLY A 20 -4.22 -6.84 2.54
C GLY A 20 -2.85 -6.19 2.54
N SER A 21 -1.83 -6.95 2.15
CA SER A 21 -0.43 -6.51 2.10
C SER A 21 -0.19 -5.34 1.14
N MET A 22 0.97 -4.70 1.22
CA MET A 22 1.45 -3.87 0.11
C MET A 22 1.40 -4.66 -1.22
N PHE A 23 1.21 -3.94 -2.33
CA PHE A 23 1.14 -4.48 -3.70
C PHE A 23 -0.08 -5.38 -4.02
N SER A 24 -1.06 -5.50 -3.11
CA SER A 24 -2.28 -6.30 -3.34
C SER A 24 -3.38 -5.58 -4.14
N GLY A 25 -3.16 -4.33 -4.55
CA GLY A 25 -4.12 -3.56 -5.36
C GLY A 25 -5.24 -2.84 -4.58
N LYS A 26 -5.08 -2.63 -3.27
CA LYS A 26 -6.10 -1.96 -2.43
C LYS A 26 -6.57 -0.60 -2.96
N SER A 27 -5.64 0.32 -3.24
CA SER A 27 -5.97 1.65 -3.75
C SER A 27 -6.60 1.59 -5.14
N GLU A 28 -6.22 0.62 -5.98
CA GLU A 28 -6.85 0.39 -7.28
C GLU A 28 -8.31 -0.05 -7.13
N GLU A 29 -8.58 -0.98 -6.22
CA GLU A 29 -9.94 -1.44 -5.92
C GLU A 29 -10.79 -0.33 -5.30
N LEU A 30 -10.23 0.48 -4.39
CA LEU A 30 -10.89 1.67 -3.83
C LEU A 30 -11.26 2.65 -4.95
N ILE A 31 -10.30 3.03 -5.80
CA ILE A 31 -10.55 3.93 -6.94
C ILE A 31 -11.64 3.38 -7.85
N ARG A 32 -11.61 2.06 -8.14
CA ARG A 32 -12.62 1.40 -8.98
C ARG A 32 -14.03 1.56 -8.39
N ARG A 33 -14.21 1.33 -7.09
CA ARG A 33 -15.51 1.47 -6.41
C ARG A 33 -15.99 2.92 -6.37
N LEU A 34 -15.09 3.85 -6.07
CA LEU A 34 -15.41 5.29 -6.03
C LEU A 34 -15.80 5.81 -7.42
N ARG A 35 -15.05 5.45 -8.47
CA ARG A 35 -15.40 5.81 -9.86
C ARG A 35 -16.76 5.27 -10.28
N ARG A 36 -17.11 4.05 -9.87
CA ARG A 36 -18.43 3.48 -10.13
C ARG A 36 -19.54 4.30 -9.46
N ALA A 37 -19.35 4.72 -8.22
CA ALA A 37 -20.29 5.61 -7.53
C ALA A 37 -20.44 6.98 -8.21
N MET A 38 -19.35 7.53 -8.78
CA MET A 38 -19.41 8.76 -9.58
C MET A 38 -20.24 8.56 -10.87
N MET A 39 -20.10 7.41 -11.53
CA MET A 39 -20.91 7.06 -12.71
C MET A 39 -22.40 6.88 -12.38
N GLU A 40 -22.70 6.46 -11.16
CA GLU A 40 -24.05 6.43 -10.56
C GLU A 40 -24.55 7.83 -10.16
N LYS A 41 -23.79 8.89 -10.46
CA LYS A 41 -24.06 10.30 -10.13
C LYS A 41 -24.15 10.61 -8.63
N ARG A 42 -23.53 9.78 -7.79
CA ARG A 42 -23.46 10.00 -6.35
C ARG A 42 -22.38 11.02 -6.00
N ARG A 43 -22.58 11.76 -4.91
CA ARG A 43 -21.61 12.72 -4.38
C ARG A 43 -20.52 11.97 -3.61
N VAL A 44 -19.36 11.85 -4.23
CA VAL A 44 -18.20 11.12 -3.70
C VAL A 44 -17.17 12.09 -3.13
N GLN A 45 -16.63 11.79 -1.95
CA GLN A 45 -15.41 12.41 -1.43
C GLN A 45 -14.41 11.33 -1.01
N ALA A 46 -13.14 11.60 -1.22
CA ALA A 46 -12.06 10.70 -0.84
C ALA A 46 -11.02 11.42 0.02
N PHE A 47 -10.42 10.70 0.96
CA PHE A 47 -9.43 11.21 1.90
C PHE A 47 -8.22 10.30 1.97
N LYS A 48 -7.07 10.91 2.25
CA LYS A 48 -5.82 10.19 2.52
C LYS A 48 -5.02 10.91 3.61
N PRO A 49 -4.18 10.20 4.37
CA PRO A 49 -3.43 10.80 5.46
C PRO A 49 -2.20 11.55 4.92
N VAL A 50 -1.77 12.62 5.60
CA VAL A 50 -0.55 13.39 5.24
C VAL A 50 0.70 12.52 5.19
N ILE A 51 0.79 11.51 6.06
CA ILE A 51 1.98 10.64 6.14
C ILE A 51 2.19 9.81 4.87
N ASP A 52 1.15 9.64 4.04
CA ASP A 52 1.27 8.98 2.74
C ASP A 52 1.86 9.92 1.68
N ASN A 53 3.17 10.15 1.74
CA ASN A 53 3.91 10.97 0.78
C ASN A 53 4.50 10.18 -0.41
N ARG A 54 4.22 8.86 -0.53
CA ARG A 54 4.91 7.94 -1.47
C ARG A 54 4.91 8.41 -2.93
N TYR A 55 3.99 9.31 -3.30
CA TYR A 55 3.87 9.89 -4.64
C TYR A 55 3.98 11.43 -4.67
N GLY A 56 4.69 12.04 -3.71
CA GLY A 56 5.06 13.46 -3.77
C GLY A 56 4.05 14.45 -3.16
N GLY A 57 3.23 14.01 -2.19
CA GLY A 57 2.35 14.91 -1.42
C GLY A 57 1.23 15.58 -2.23
N THR A 58 0.78 14.94 -3.31
CA THR A 58 -0.31 15.44 -4.16
C THR A 58 -1.69 15.20 -3.53
N ASP A 59 -2.68 16.03 -3.90
CA ASP A 59 -4.10 15.91 -3.52
C ASP A 59 -4.83 14.74 -4.24
N GLU A 60 -4.13 13.62 -4.45
CA GLU A 60 -4.65 12.48 -5.19
C GLU A 60 -4.34 11.15 -4.49
N ILE A 61 -5.30 10.23 -4.55
CA ILE A 61 -5.03 8.81 -4.34
C ILE A 61 -4.43 8.28 -5.64
N ILE A 62 -3.22 7.73 -5.55
CA ILE A 62 -2.49 7.18 -6.68
C ILE A 62 -2.26 5.71 -6.39
N SER A 63 -2.83 4.84 -7.23
CA SER A 63 -2.53 3.41 -7.19
C SER A 63 -1.18 3.09 -7.82
N HIS A 64 -0.66 1.91 -7.53
CA HIS A 64 0.55 1.40 -8.17
C HIS A 64 0.42 1.28 -9.70
N SER A 65 -0.79 1.07 -10.22
CA SER A 65 -1.12 1.04 -11.66
C SER A 65 -1.37 2.43 -12.26
N ALA A 66 -0.97 3.50 -11.57
CA ALA A 66 -1.09 4.90 -11.97
C ALA A 66 -2.54 5.40 -12.18
N LEU A 67 -3.55 4.68 -11.70
CA LEU A 67 -4.90 5.24 -11.57
C LEU A 67 -4.90 6.34 -10.52
N ARG A 68 -5.59 7.45 -10.83
CA ARG A 68 -5.70 8.64 -9.98
C ARG A 68 -7.15 8.98 -9.68
N LEU A 69 -7.40 9.44 -8.46
CA LEU A 69 -8.67 10.03 -8.03
C LEU A 69 -8.38 11.15 -7.05
N GLN A 70 -9.04 12.30 -7.24
CA GLN A 70 -8.89 13.47 -6.38
C GLN A 70 -9.29 13.14 -4.94
N ALA A 71 -8.42 13.48 -3.99
CA ALA A 71 -8.62 13.17 -2.58
C ALA A 71 -8.07 14.27 -1.68
N HIS A 72 -8.74 14.53 -0.57
CA HIS A 72 -8.30 15.50 0.41
C HIS A 72 -7.23 14.89 1.32
N VAL A 73 -6.07 15.53 1.36
CA VAL A 73 -5.00 15.18 2.31
C VAL A 73 -5.34 15.77 3.69
N VAL A 74 -5.36 14.93 4.72
CA VAL A 74 -5.73 15.29 6.10
C VAL A 74 -4.77 14.71 7.14
N ARG A 75 -4.57 15.41 8.26
CA ARG A 75 -3.63 14.97 9.31
C ARG A 75 -4.20 13.87 10.21
N ASN A 76 -5.50 13.92 10.46
CA ASN A 76 -6.17 13.07 11.43
C ASN A 76 -7.68 12.99 11.14
N THR A 77 -8.39 12.19 11.93
CA THR A 77 -9.85 12.01 11.81
C THR A 77 -10.62 13.31 12.02
N GLU A 78 -10.15 14.20 12.90
CA GLU A 78 -10.81 15.48 13.17
C GLU A 78 -10.79 16.42 11.95
N GLU A 79 -9.65 16.49 11.26
CA GLU A 79 -9.53 17.28 10.03
C GLU A 79 -10.38 16.68 8.89
N LEU A 80 -10.47 15.36 8.79
CA LEU A 80 -11.39 14.69 7.87
C LEU A 80 -12.83 15.16 8.10
N LEU A 81 -13.30 15.13 9.35
CA LEU A 81 -14.66 15.56 9.67
C LEU A 81 -14.94 17.03 9.34
N ARG A 82 -13.98 17.93 9.59
CA ARG A 82 -14.12 19.35 9.24
C ARG A 82 -14.23 19.59 7.74
N ARG A 83 -13.58 18.75 6.93
CA ARG A 83 -13.56 18.88 5.46
C ARG A 83 -14.65 18.07 4.76
N LEU A 84 -15.27 17.13 5.46
CA LEU A 84 -16.35 16.30 4.92
C LEU A 84 -17.60 17.16 4.66
N GLU A 85 -18.06 17.22 3.41
CA GLU A 85 -19.29 17.97 3.11
C GLU A 85 -20.53 17.17 3.54
N ASP A 86 -21.55 17.88 4.05
CA ASP A 86 -22.84 17.30 4.46
C ASP A 86 -23.54 16.53 3.35
N ARG A 87 -23.34 16.95 2.11
CA ARG A 87 -23.93 16.32 0.92
C ARG A 87 -23.22 15.06 0.43
N THR A 88 -22.14 14.65 1.09
CA THR A 88 -21.37 13.46 0.69
C THR A 88 -22.20 12.20 0.90
N GLU A 89 -22.38 11.42 -0.15
CA GLU A 89 -23.12 10.15 -0.13
C GLU A 89 -22.19 8.95 -0.06
N VAL A 90 -20.98 9.08 -0.62
CA VAL A 90 -19.94 8.04 -0.61
C VAL A 90 -18.63 8.62 -0.10
N LEU A 91 -18.11 8.02 0.97
CA LEU A 91 -16.82 8.36 1.53
C LEU A 91 -15.80 7.28 1.16
N GLY A 92 -14.67 7.68 0.58
CA GLY A 92 -13.47 6.87 0.41
C GLY A 92 -12.37 7.29 1.39
N ILE A 93 -11.70 6.34 2.03
CA ILE A 93 -10.50 6.62 2.84
C ILE A 93 -9.41 5.64 2.42
N ASP A 94 -8.28 6.13 1.90
CA ASP A 94 -7.12 5.29 1.61
C ASP A 94 -6.11 5.32 2.75
N GLU A 95 -5.28 4.27 2.83
CA GLU A 95 -4.22 4.11 3.83
C GLU A 95 -4.71 4.33 5.28
N VAL A 96 -5.88 3.80 5.61
CA VAL A 96 -6.61 4.08 6.86
C VAL A 96 -5.85 3.63 8.12
N GLN A 97 -4.88 2.72 8.00
CA GLN A 97 -4.01 2.31 9.11
C GLN A 97 -3.14 3.45 9.68
N PHE A 98 -3.04 4.57 8.96
CA PHE A 98 -2.33 5.76 9.46
C PHE A 98 -3.25 6.79 10.13
N PHE A 99 -4.55 6.53 10.21
CA PHE A 99 -5.47 7.36 10.98
C PHE A 99 -5.47 6.94 12.45
N ASP A 100 -5.86 7.87 13.32
CA ASP A 100 -6.16 7.57 14.71
C ASP A 100 -7.41 6.69 14.85
N SER A 101 -7.60 6.08 16.03
CA SER A 101 -8.70 5.16 16.29
C SER A 101 -10.10 5.79 16.13
N GLY A 102 -10.22 7.12 16.20
CA GLY A 102 -11.47 7.84 16.00
C GLY A 102 -12.08 7.61 14.61
N VAL A 103 -11.28 7.19 13.63
CA VAL A 103 -11.77 6.87 12.27
C VAL A 103 -12.81 5.75 12.29
N VAL A 104 -12.73 4.83 13.24
CA VAL A 104 -13.69 3.72 13.40
C VAL A 104 -15.07 4.28 13.73
N ASP A 105 -15.16 5.16 14.72
CA ASP A 105 -16.42 5.79 15.14
C ASP A 105 -17.00 6.67 14.04
N VAL A 106 -16.14 7.37 13.30
CA VAL A 106 -16.57 8.18 12.15
C VAL A 106 -17.18 7.30 11.06
N CYS A 107 -16.54 6.19 10.70
CA CYS A 107 -17.07 5.27 9.69
C CYS A 107 -18.43 4.70 10.12
N ALA A 108 -18.53 4.24 11.37
CA ALA A 108 -19.78 3.72 11.94
C ALA A 108 -20.89 4.78 11.92
N ARG A 109 -20.60 6.01 12.37
CA ARG A 109 -21.57 7.10 12.40
C ARG A 109 -22.09 7.44 11.01
N LEU A 110 -21.20 7.54 10.02
CA LEU A 110 -21.58 7.88 8.65
C LEU A 110 -22.40 6.77 7.99
N ALA A 111 -22.05 5.50 8.22
CA ALA A 111 -22.86 4.36 7.77
C ALA A 111 -24.26 4.37 8.40
N ASN A 112 -24.37 4.63 9.71
CA ASN A 112 -25.66 4.78 10.40
C ASN A 112 -26.50 5.95 9.85
N MET A 113 -25.88 6.96 9.24
CA MET A 113 -26.56 8.07 8.56
C MET A 113 -26.99 7.73 7.12
N GLY A 114 -26.86 6.48 6.68
CA GLY A 114 -27.24 6.06 5.33
C GLY A 114 -26.15 6.25 4.27
N ARG A 115 -24.92 6.60 4.67
CA ARG A 115 -23.80 6.81 3.72
C ARG A 115 -23.09 5.50 3.43
N ARG A 116 -22.51 5.42 2.23
CA ARG A 116 -21.61 4.31 1.86
C ARG A 116 -20.19 4.71 2.22
N VAL A 117 -19.53 3.94 3.08
CA VAL A 117 -18.15 4.20 3.52
C VAL A 117 -17.26 3.10 2.98
N ILE A 118 -16.20 3.45 2.27
CA ILE A 118 -15.24 2.51 1.69
C ILE A 118 -13.86 2.88 2.23
N VAL A 119 -13.24 1.97 2.97
CA VAL A 119 -11.92 2.18 3.55
C VAL A 119 -10.93 1.18 2.99
N ALA A 120 -9.70 1.62 2.72
CA ALA A 120 -8.62 0.78 2.27
C ALA A 120 -7.40 0.93 3.19
N GLY A 121 -6.74 -0.19 3.52
CA GLY A 121 -5.57 -0.14 4.40
C GLY A 121 -4.83 -1.46 4.56
N LEU A 122 -3.62 -1.40 5.13
CA LEU A 122 -2.84 -2.58 5.48
C LEU A 122 -3.47 -3.29 6.68
N ASP A 123 -3.81 -4.57 6.55
CA ASP A 123 -4.33 -5.37 7.67
C ASP A 123 -3.25 -5.76 8.67
N GLN A 124 -1.99 -5.83 8.22
CA GLN A 124 -0.84 -6.19 9.02
C GLN A 124 0.33 -5.23 8.76
N ASP A 125 1.17 -5.00 9.76
CA ASP A 125 2.46 -4.34 9.56
C ASP A 125 3.54 -5.33 9.06
N TYR A 126 4.77 -4.84 8.87
CA TYR A 126 5.86 -5.64 8.32
C TYR A 126 6.26 -6.84 9.20
N SER A 127 5.88 -6.85 10.48
CA SER A 127 6.13 -7.97 11.40
C SER A 127 5.04 -9.04 11.33
N GLY A 128 3.98 -8.80 10.54
CA GLY A 128 2.81 -9.69 10.45
C GLY A 128 1.81 -9.49 11.59
N THR A 129 1.99 -8.46 12.41
CA THR A 129 1.09 -8.08 13.51
C THR A 129 -0.06 -7.24 12.95
N PRO A 130 -1.30 -7.37 13.48
CA PRO A 130 -2.41 -6.51 13.06
C PRO A 130 -2.06 -5.02 13.11
N PHE A 131 -2.48 -4.28 12.09
CA PHE A 131 -2.23 -2.84 12.01
C PHE A 131 -3.50 -2.07 12.38
N ASP A 132 -3.54 -1.54 13.60
CA ASP A 132 -4.65 -0.69 14.03
C ASP A 132 -4.82 0.55 13.14
N PRO A 133 -6.06 0.98 12.85
CA PRO A 133 -7.33 0.49 13.40
C PRO A 133 -8.04 -0.58 12.55
N MET A 134 -7.34 -1.24 11.62
CA MET A 134 -7.96 -2.17 10.66
C MET A 134 -8.73 -3.33 11.27
N PRO A 135 -8.28 -4.00 12.36
CA PRO A 135 -9.05 -5.09 12.97
C PRO A 135 -10.45 -4.65 13.41
N HIS A 136 -10.57 -3.43 13.95
CA HIS A 136 -11.84 -2.87 14.40
C HIS A 136 -12.76 -2.53 13.23
N LEU A 137 -12.22 -1.91 12.17
CA LEU A 137 -12.96 -1.62 10.95
C LEU A 137 -13.50 -2.90 10.30
N MET A 138 -12.67 -3.94 10.22
CA MET A 138 -13.07 -5.25 9.68
C MET A 138 -14.19 -5.89 10.50
N ALA A 139 -14.19 -5.72 11.82
CA ALA A 139 -15.20 -6.31 12.70
C ALA A 139 -16.59 -5.66 12.56
N ILE A 140 -16.66 -4.37 12.23
CA ILE A 140 -17.92 -3.64 12.13
C ILE A 140 -18.47 -3.52 10.70
N ALA A 141 -17.72 -3.96 9.69
CA ALA A 141 -18.06 -3.76 8.29
C ALA A 141 -18.99 -4.84 7.73
N GLU A 142 -19.93 -4.43 6.86
CA GLU A 142 -20.79 -5.35 6.13
C GLU A 142 -20.03 -6.11 5.04
N VAL A 143 -18.96 -5.53 4.49
CA VAL A 143 -18.12 -6.17 3.47
C VAL A 143 -16.65 -6.03 3.85
N VAL A 144 -15.92 -7.16 3.82
CA VAL A 144 -14.47 -7.19 4.03
C VAL A 144 -13.81 -7.97 2.90
N ASP A 145 -13.12 -7.24 2.03
CA ASP A 145 -12.37 -7.79 0.90
C ASP A 145 -10.88 -7.80 1.21
N LYS A 146 -10.35 -9.00 1.48
CA LYS A 146 -8.92 -9.20 1.75
C LYS A 146 -8.18 -9.59 0.47
N LEU A 147 -7.52 -8.61 -0.14
CA LEU A 147 -6.77 -8.77 -1.38
C LEU A 147 -5.40 -9.38 -1.12
N LEU A 148 -4.99 -10.29 -2.00
CA LEU A 148 -3.69 -10.94 -1.95
C LEU A 148 -2.80 -10.42 -3.09
N ALA A 149 -1.53 -10.17 -2.77
CA ALA A 149 -0.51 -9.90 -3.78
C ALA A 149 0.04 -11.21 -4.36
N VAL A 150 1.06 -11.13 -5.21
CA VAL A 150 1.82 -12.29 -5.71
C VAL A 150 3.15 -12.36 -4.98
N CYS A 151 3.51 -13.50 -4.41
CA CYS A 151 4.76 -13.64 -3.65
C CYS A 151 5.98 -13.52 -4.55
N SER A 152 6.85 -12.56 -4.27
CA SER A 152 8.10 -12.33 -5.02
C SER A 152 9.11 -13.49 -4.92
N ARG A 153 8.91 -14.46 -4.01
CA ARG A 153 9.83 -15.62 -3.83
C ARG A 153 9.42 -16.82 -4.66
N CYS A 154 8.12 -17.11 -4.66
CA CYS A 154 7.61 -18.40 -5.12
C CYS A 154 6.36 -18.31 -5.99
N GLY A 155 5.86 -17.10 -6.28
CA GLY A 155 4.69 -16.88 -7.13
C GLY A 155 3.34 -17.22 -6.50
N ALA A 156 3.31 -17.82 -5.30
CA ALA A 156 2.06 -18.12 -4.59
C ALA A 156 1.35 -16.83 -4.11
N PRO A 157 0.04 -16.87 -3.81
CA PRO A 157 -0.66 -15.74 -3.21
C PRO A 157 0.02 -15.25 -1.92
N ALA A 158 0.20 -13.93 -1.82
CA ALA A 158 0.92 -13.27 -0.75
C ALA A 158 -0.02 -12.46 0.15
N ASN A 159 0.17 -12.65 1.46
CA ASN A 159 -0.59 -11.99 2.50
C ASN A 159 0.28 -11.06 3.37
N HIS A 160 1.60 -11.12 3.23
CA HIS A 160 2.53 -10.37 4.07
C HIS A 160 3.34 -9.38 3.26
N THR A 161 3.71 -8.29 3.92
CA THR A 161 4.71 -7.35 3.44
C THR A 161 6.02 -7.64 4.17
N GLN A 162 6.99 -8.18 3.44
CA GLN A 162 8.34 -8.40 3.93
C GLN A 162 9.11 -7.08 3.87
N ARG A 163 9.71 -6.66 4.98
CA ARG A 163 10.72 -5.60 5.00
C ARG A 163 12.11 -6.20 4.74
N LEU A 164 12.91 -5.52 3.92
CA LEU A 164 14.24 -5.95 3.48
C LEU A 164 15.40 -5.14 4.09
N VAL A 165 15.11 -4.07 4.83
CA VAL A 165 16.12 -3.20 5.43
C VAL A 165 15.93 -3.10 6.94
N ALA A 166 17.02 -3.06 7.70
CA ALA A 166 16.97 -2.86 9.14
C ALA A 166 16.49 -1.44 9.48
N SER A 167 15.39 -1.33 10.21
CA SER A 167 14.89 -0.07 10.78
C SER A 167 13.92 -0.36 11.92
N ASP A 168 13.97 0.48 12.95
CA ASP A 168 13.04 0.44 14.08
C ASP A 168 11.71 1.17 13.78
N GLU A 169 11.64 1.93 12.69
CA GLU A 169 10.41 2.63 12.31
C GLU A 169 9.32 1.64 11.90
N ARG A 170 8.06 1.86 12.28
CA ARG A 170 6.97 0.95 11.91
C ARG A 170 6.72 0.93 10.39
N VAL A 171 6.93 2.05 9.71
CA VAL A 171 6.77 2.20 8.25
C VAL A 171 7.86 3.11 7.70
N LEU A 172 8.47 2.71 6.57
CA LEU A 172 9.41 3.53 5.81
C LEU A 172 8.67 4.05 4.58
N VAL A 173 8.23 5.31 4.62
CA VAL A 173 7.51 5.95 3.52
C VAL A 173 8.51 6.33 2.43
N GLY A 174 8.16 6.11 1.15
CA GLY A 174 9.02 6.46 0.01
C GLY A 174 10.14 5.46 -0.32
N ALA A 175 10.25 4.38 0.46
CA ALA A 175 11.21 3.30 0.24
C ALA A 175 10.51 2.03 -0.29
N ALA A 176 9.78 2.13 -1.40
CA ALA A 176 9.02 1.00 -1.95
C ALA A 176 9.92 -0.23 -2.22
N ASP A 177 11.16 -0.01 -2.66
CA ASP A 177 12.15 -1.05 -2.92
C ASP A 177 12.64 -1.77 -1.65
N SER A 178 12.31 -1.25 -0.46
CA SER A 178 12.58 -1.89 0.82
C SER A 178 11.50 -2.88 1.28
N TYR A 179 10.45 -3.05 0.48
CA TYR A 179 9.33 -3.95 0.77
C TYR A 179 8.99 -4.86 -0.40
N GLU A 180 8.60 -6.09 -0.11
CA GLU A 180 8.08 -7.02 -1.11
C GLU A 180 6.95 -7.89 -0.57
N PRO A 181 6.01 -8.34 -1.41
CA PRO A 181 4.97 -9.27 -1.00
C PRO A 181 5.51 -10.70 -0.79
N ARG A 182 5.20 -11.31 0.34
CA ARG A 182 5.53 -12.72 0.63
C ARG A 182 4.29 -13.54 1.05
N CYS A 183 4.27 -14.80 0.65
CA CYS A 183 3.30 -15.77 1.17
C CYS A 183 3.69 -16.20 2.58
N ARG A 184 2.75 -16.85 3.30
CA ARG A 184 2.96 -17.31 4.68
C ARG A 184 4.24 -18.13 4.86
N ARG A 185 4.58 -18.99 3.89
CA ARG A 185 5.79 -19.85 3.94
C ARG A 185 7.08 -19.04 3.76
N CYS A 186 7.04 -18.00 2.95
CA CYS A 186 8.23 -17.24 2.55
C CYS A 186 8.42 -15.95 3.36
N PHE A 187 7.51 -15.66 4.29
CA PHE A 187 7.57 -14.49 5.15
C PHE A 187 8.50 -14.76 6.33
N GLU A 188 9.45 -13.87 6.53
CA GLU A 188 10.50 -13.98 7.54
C GLU A 188 10.51 -12.66 8.35
N PRO A 189 9.70 -12.55 9.43
CA PRO A 189 9.45 -11.29 10.12
C PRO A 189 10.72 -10.66 10.72
N ASP A 190 11.70 -11.47 11.12
CA ASP A 190 12.96 -11.02 11.70
C ASP A 190 14.08 -10.79 10.69
N LEU A 191 13.85 -11.04 9.39
CA LEU A 191 14.90 -10.93 8.35
C LEU A 191 15.57 -9.55 8.36
N ALA A 192 14.79 -8.47 8.46
CA ALA A 192 15.29 -7.12 8.53
C ALA A 192 16.22 -6.87 9.73
N ARG A 193 16.04 -7.59 10.85
CA ARG A 193 16.88 -7.49 12.05
C ARG A 193 18.15 -8.35 11.95
N GLN A 194 18.14 -9.33 11.06
CA GLN A 194 19.25 -10.27 10.86
C GLN A 194 20.24 -9.79 9.80
N MET A 195 19.86 -8.80 8.98
CA MET A 195 20.76 -8.19 8.01
C MET A 195 21.69 -7.18 8.73
N PRO A 196 23.02 -7.27 8.52
CA PRO A 196 23.94 -6.32 9.12
C PRO A 196 23.55 -4.90 8.66
N MET A 197 23.50 -3.99 9.62
CA MET A 197 23.41 -2.55 9.34
C MET A 197 24.47 -2.22 8.28
N PRO A 198 24.13 -1.57 7.15
CA PRO A 198 25.17 -1.11 6.24
C PRO A 198 26.06 -0.18 7.06
N LEU A 199 27.31 -0.58 7.27
CA LEU A 199 28.28 0.27 7.95
C LEU A 199 28.34 1.58 7.18
N SER A 200 27.91 2.66 7.81
CA SER A 200 28.07 4.00 7.27
C SER A 200 29.57 4.31 7.24
N GLY A 201 30.14 4.30 6.03
CA GLY A 201 31.50 4.75 5.76
C GLY A 201 32.50 3.60 5.60
N ASP A 202 32.79 3.25 4.35
CA ASP A 202 34.12 2.72 4.02
C ASP A 202 34.62 3.44 2.76
N GLU A 203 35.41 4.49 3.00
CA GLU A 203 36.36 5.02 2.04
C GLU A 203 37.39 3.92 1.76
N ARG A 204 37.24 3.21 0.64
CA ARG A 204 38.33 2.71 -0.22
C ARG A 204 37.81 1.90 -1.39
N VAL A 205 37.64 2.57 -2.53
CA VAL A 205 37.79 1.93 -3.85
C VAL A 205 38.98 2.58 -4.55
N THR A 206 40.18 2.26 -4.08
CA THR A 206 41.39 2.30 -4.89
C THR A 206 42.13 1.01 -4.65
N ASP A 207 41.83 0.00 -5.47
CA ASP A 207 42.81 -1.01 -5.87
C ASP A 207 42.26 -1.73 -7.09
N ARG A 208 42.46 -1.11 -8.26
CA ARG A 208 42.54 -1.88 -9.51
C ARG A 208 43.90 -2.56 -9.50
N VAL A 209 43.91 -3.76 -8.96
CA VAL A 209 44.98 -4.74 -9.09
C VAL A 209 45.32 -4.87 -10.57
N HIS A 210 46.56 -4.49 -10.90
CA HIS A 210 47.26 -4.91 -12.10
C HIS A 210 47.23 -6.44 -12.16
N VAL A 211 46.60 -6.98 -13.18
CA VAL A 211 46.78 -8.37 -13.56
C VAL A 211 47.58 -8.34 -14.86
N ASP A 212 48.90 -8.50 -14.72
CA ASP A 212 49.79 -8.82 -15.83
C ASP A 212 49.32 -10.13 -16.47
N ALA A 213 49.01 -10.09 -17.76
CA ALA A 213 48.77 -11.25 -18.60
C ALA A 213 49.98 -11.50 -19.51
N PRO A 214 50.35 -12.77 -19.77
CA PRO A 214 51.66 -13.13 -20.29
C PRO A 214 51.80 -12.87 -21.80
N LYS A 215 53.03 -12.52 -22.22
CA LYS A 215 53.46 -12.44 -23.62
C LYS A 215 53.33 -13.83 -24.27
N ALA A 216 52.44 -13.96 -25.25
CA ALA A 216 52.46 -15.04 -26.23
C ALA A 216 52.68 -14.43 -27.62
N GLY A 217 53.82 -14.75 -28.23
CA GLY A 217 54.15 -14.35 -29.58
C GLY A 217 53.36 -15.12 -30.63
N ASN A 218 53.15 -14.50 -31.78
CA ASN A 218 53.05 -15.17 -33.06
C ASN A 218 53.42 -14.19 -34.19
N PRO A 219 54.40 -14.51 -35.06
CA PRO A 219 54.61 -13.84 -36.35
C PRO A 219 53.89 -14.62 -37.47
N PRO A 220 54.07 -14.29 -38.76
CA PRO A 220 53.92 -13.00 -39.45
C PRO A 220 52.80 -13.09 -40.52
N LEU A 221 52.27 -11.95 -40.98
CA LEU A 221 51.51 -11.89 -42.24
C LEU A 221 52.41 -11.35 -43.35
N ARG A 222 52.82 -12.26 -44.25
CA ARG A 222 53.24 -11.93 -45.62
C ARG A 222 52.00 -11.65 -46.47
N ARG A 223 52.11 -10.67 -47.38
CA ARG A 223 51.91 -10.77 -48.84
C ARG A 223 51.98 -9.36 -49.44
N GLU A 224 53.01 -9.07 -50.22
CA GLU A 224 53.00 -9.10 -51.71
C GLU A 224 52.32 -7.87 -52.31
N SER A 225 53.13 -6.87 -52.70
CA SER A 225 53.27 -6.30 -54.05
C SER A 225 54.09 -5.02 -53.97
#